data_AF-A0A353PSU9-F1
#
_entry.id   AF-A0A353PSU9-F1
#
_cell.length_a   1.000
_cell.length_b   1.000
_cell.length_c   1.000
_cell.angle_alpha   90.00
_cell.angle_beta   90.00
_cell.angle_gamma   90.00
#
_symmetry.space_group_name_H-M   'P 1'
#
loop_
_entity.id
_entity.type
_entity.pdbx_description
1 polymer ?
#
loop_
_entity_poly.entity_id
_entity_poly.type
_entity_poly.pdbx_seq_one_letter_code
_entity_poly.pdbx_strand_id
1 'polypeptide(L)'
;RKARDEGKEIPYHFVEVMACRGGCVAGGGQPYGVTDEVRKLRAQALYQDDTASEIRTSHQNPLIQKIYTDFLEKPNSHKAHELLHTKYTKRDLYNIQ
;
A
#
# COMPACT_ATOMS: atom_id res chain seq x y z
N ARG A 1 -9.80 11.45 -16.43
CA ARG A 1 -9.48 11.95 -17.80
C ARG A 1 -10.44 13.07 -18.18
N LYS A 2 -11.76 12.84 -18.19
CA LYS A 2 -12.79 13.88 -18.38
C LYS A 2 -12.49 15.25 -17.71
N ALA A 3 -12.23 15.29 -16.40
CA ALA A 3 -11.90 16.54 -15.71
C ALA A 3 -10.68 17.27 -16.30
N ARG A 4 -9.58 16.55 -16.54
CA ARG A 4 -8.38 17.07 -17.21
C ARG A 4 -8.70 17.56 -18.64
N ASP A 5 -9.46 16.78 -19.38
CA ASP A 5 -9.79 17.08 -20.78
C ASP A 5 -10.72 18.31 -20.88
N GLU A 6 -11.49 18.60 -19.83
CA GLU A 6 -12.35 19.79 -19.69
C GLU A 6 -11.65 20.97 -18.98
N GLY A 7 -10.36 20.87 -18.65
CA GLY A 7 -9.62 21.92 -17.93
C GLY A 7 -10.08 22.14 -16.48
N LYS A 8 -10.80 21.17 -15.89
CA LYS A 8 -11.31 21.21 -14.53
C LYS A 8 -10.36 20.52 -13.56
N GLU A 9 -10.49 20.88 -12.29
CA GLU A 9 -9.77 20.21 -11.20
C GLU A 9 -10.09 18.71 -11.17
N ILE A 10 -9.05 17.91 -10.97
CA ILE A 10 -9.19 16.46 -10.89
C ILE A 10 -9.85 16.12 -9.54
N PRO A 11 -10.96 15.37 -9.52
CA PRO A 11 -11.74 15.16 -8.30
C PRO A 11 -11.17 14.05 -7.39
N TYR A 12 -9.86 14.05 -7.16
CA TYR A 12 -9.18 13.07 -6.30
C TYR A 12 -8.29 13.78 -5.29
N HIS A 13 -8.42 13.44 -4.00
CA HIS A 13 -7.58 13.97 -2.92
C HIS A 13 -6.41 13.05 -2.58
N PHE A 14 -6.55 11.75 -2.85
CA PHE A 14 -5.54 10.73 -2.56
C PHE A 14 -5.59 9.65 -3.63
N VAL A 15 -4.42 9.17 -4.06
CA VAL A 15 -4.28 8.19 -5.14
C VAL A 15 -3.26 7.14 -4.73
N GLU A 16 -3.65 5.87 -4.82
CA GLU A 16 -2.77 4.72 -4.66
C GLU A 16 -2.50 4.09 -6.03
N VAL A 17 -1.23 3.80 -6.34
CA VAL A 17 -0.81 3.27 -7.64
C VAL A 17 -0.16 1.91 -7.45
N MET A 18 -0.75 0.89 -8.08
CA MET A 18 -0.22 -0.47 -8.10
C MET A 18 0.36 -0.79 -9.48
N ALA A 19 1.57 -1.36 -9.53
CA ALA A 19 2.22 -1.74 -10.79
C ALA A 19 1.56 -2.97 -11.44
N CYS A 20 1.04 -3.90 -10.64
CA CYS A 20 0.43 -5.14 -11.13
C CYS A 20 -1.09 -4.99 -11.26
N ARG A 21 -1.65 -5.48 -12.37
CA ARG A 21 -3.11 -5.57 -12.57
C ARG A 21 -3.70 -6.51 -11.53
N GLY A 22 -4.56 -5.98 -10.65
CA GLY A 22 -5.14 -6.72 -9.53
C GLY A 22 -4.30 -6.69 -8.25
N GLY A 23 -3.25 -5.87 -8.19
CA GLY A 23 -2.41 -5.71 -7.00
C GLY A 23 -1.48 -6.92 -6.75
N CYS A 24 -1.00 -7.04 -5.52
CA CYS A 24 0.04 -8.00 -5.14
C CYS A 24 -0.36 -9.48 -5.35
N VAL A 25 -1.66 -9.81 -5.25
CA VAL A 25 -2.18 -11.18 -5.47
C VAL A 25 -1.99 -11.70 -6.90
N ALA A 26 -1.65 -10.81 -7.82
CA ALA A 26 -1.35 -11.07 -9.23
C ALA A 26 0.07 -10.64 -9.63
N GLY A 27 0.97 -10.47 -8.65
CA GLY A 27 2.37 -10.10 -8.91
C GLY A 27 3.11 -11.13 -9.75
N GLY A 28 4.18 -10.71 -10.43
CA GLY A 28 4.94 -11.55 -11.37
C GLY A 28 5.62 -12.79 -10.76
N GLY A 29 5.71 -12.88 -9.42
CA GLY A 29 6.19 -14.07 -8.70
C GLY A 29 5.11 -15.09 -8.34
N GLN A 30 3.84 -14.84 -8.69
CA GLN A 30 2.74 -15.77 -8.44
C GLN A 30 2.69 -16.89 -9.49
N PRO A 31 2.01 -18.02 -9.22
CA PRO A 31 1.84 -19.10 -10.21
C PRO A 31 1.28 -18.59 -11.55
N TYR A 32 1.75 -19.16 -12.66
CA TYR A 32 1.32 -18.79 -14.02
C TYR A 32 -0.15 -19.13 -14.30
N GLY A 33 -0.72 -18.50 -15.34
CA GLY A 33 -2.09 -18.78 -15.80
C GLY A 33 -3.19 -18.09 -14.97
N VAL A 34 -2.87 -17.03 -14.24
CA VAL A 34 -3.83 -16.32 -13.39
C VAL A 34 -4.89 -15.59 -14.22
N THR A 35 -6.13 -16.04 -14.11
CA THR A 35 -7.32 -15.38 -14.64
C THR A 35 -7.88 -14.34 -13.67
N ASP A 36 -8.82 -13.51 -14.10
CA ASP A 36 -9.48 -12.54 -13.22
C ASP A 36 -10.30 -13.24 -12.11
N GLU A 37 -10.85 -14.42 -12.38
CA GLU A 37 -11.55 -15.26 -11.40
C GLU A 37 -10.58 -15.71 -10.30
N VAL A 38 -9.39 -16.19 -10.69
CA VAL A 38 -8.35 -16.59 -9.73
C VAL A 38 -7.90 -15.39 -8.88
N ARG A 39 -7.75 -14.20 -9.47
CA ARG A 39 -7.42 -12.97 -8.71
C ARG A 39 -8.47 -12.65 -7.66
N LYS A 40 -9.76 -12.74 -8.02
CA LYS A 40 -10.88 -12.50 -7.10
C LYS A 40 -10.87 -13.50 -5.96
N LEU A 41 -10.68 -14.80 -6.24
CA LEU A 41 -10.63 -15.84 -5.21
C LEU A 41 -9.47 -15.63 -4.23
N ARG A 42 -8.27 -15.27 -4.73
CA ARG A 42 -7.11 -14.97 -3.87
C ARG A 42 -7.37 -13.77 -2.96
N ALA A 43 -7.91 -12.68 -3.51
CA ALA A 43 -8.25 -11.50 -2.72
C ALA A 43 -9.33 -11.84 -1.68
N GLN A 44 -10.36 -12.59 -2.05
CA GLN A 44 -11.45 -12.99 -1.16
C GLN A 44 -10.94 -13.79 0.05
N ALA A 45 -10.06 -14.76 -0.17
CA ALA A 45 -9.49 -15.55 0.92
C ALA A 45 -8.72 -14.67 1.92
N LEU A 46 -7.94 -13.70 1.44
CA LEU A 46 -7.22 -12.75 2.31
C LEU A 46 -8.19 -11.85 3.09
N TYR A 47 -9.25 -11.36 2.45
CA TYR A 47 -10.25 -10.55 3.14
C TYR A 47 -11.04 -11.33 4.18
N GLN A 48 -11.34 -12.62 3.92
CA GLN A 48 -11.98 -13.48 4.89
C GLN A 48 -11.12 -13.62 6.16
N ASP A 49 -9.82 -13.87 6.00
CA ASP A 49 -8.88 -13.97 7.11
C ASP A 49 -8.73 -12.66 7.89
N ASP A 50 -8.62 -11.51 7.19
CA ASP A 50 -8.60 -10.18 7.81
C ASP A 50 -9.88 -9.90 8.60
N THR A 51 -11.06 -10.24 8.05
CA THR A 51 -12.33 -10.02 8.74
C THR A 51 -12.55 -10.94 9.94
N ALA A 52 -11.92 -12.12 9.94
CA ALA A 52 -12.00 -13.07 11.04
C ALA A 52 -11.01 -12.75 12.17
N SER A 53 -10.05 -11.87 11.93
CA SER A 53 -9.04 -11.49 12.94
C SER A 53 -9.67 -10.73 14.11
N GLU A 54 -9.39 -11.19 15.33
CA GLU A 54 -9.83 -10.54 16.58
C GLU A 54 -9.27 -9.11 16.69
N ILE A 55 -8.01 -8.92 16.28
CA ILE A 55 -7.35 -7.61 16.22
C ILE A 55 -7.12 -7.25 14.76
N ARG A 56 -8.01 -6.41 14.22
CA ARG A 56 -7.99 -6.06 12.80
C ARG A 56 -7.19 -4.80 12.47
N THR A 57 -7.10 -3.85 13.40
CA THR A 57 -6.48 -2.55 13.12
C THR A 57 -5.15 -2.39 13.86
N SER A 58 -4.14 -1.84 13.17
CA SER A 58 -2.77 -1.77 13.70
C SER A 58 -2.66 -0.99 15.01
N HIS A 59 -3.48 0.05 15.22
CA HIS A 59 -3.45 0.86 16.44
C HIS A 59 -4.06 0.15 17.67
N GLN A 60 -4.85 -0.91 17.46
CA GLN A 60 -5.37 -1.77 18.52
C GLN A 60 -4.42 -2.92 18.87
N ASN A 61 -3.39 -3.17 18.05
CA ASN A 61 -2.45 -4.26 18.27
C ASN A 61 -1.50 -3.95 19.45
N PRO A 62 -1.50 -4.76 20.53
CA PRO A 62 -0.67 -4.53 21.71
C PRO A 62 0.83 -4.50 21.41
N LEU A 63 1.30 -5.25 20.41
CA LEU A 63 2.71 -5.26 20.01
C LEU A 63 3.10 -3.94 19.32
N ILE A 64 2.18 -3.37 18.52
CA ILE A 64 2.37 -2.05 17.91
C ILE A 64 2.36 -0.97 18.98
N GLN A 65 1.41 -1.01 19.92
CA GLN A 65 1.39 -0.06 21.03
C GLN A 65 2.69 -0.12 21.84
N LYS A 66 3.15 -1.34 22.16
CA LYS A 66 4.37 -1.56 22.92
C LYS A 66 5.62 -1.01 22.22
N ILE A 67 5.82 -1.27 20.93
CA ILE A 67 7.01 -0.76 20.23
C ILE A 67 6.99 0.78 20.12
N TYR A 68 5.81 1.40 20.03
CA TYR A 68 5.71 2.85 20.10
C TYR A 68 6.02 3.38 21.49
N THR A 69 5.41 2.84 22.55
CA THR A 69 5.68 3.27 23.93
C THR A 69 7.14 3.09 24.34
N ASP A 70 7.73 1.94 24.02
CA ASP A 70 9.04 1.56 24.54
C ASP A 70 10.20 2.10 23.68
N PHE A 71 9.96 2.37 22.39
CA PHE A 71 11.03 2.64 21.44
C PHE A 71 10.76 3.81 20.49
N LEU A 72 9.68 3.77 19.70
CA LEU A 72 9.42 4.75 18.63
C LEU A 72 8.78 6.06 19.11
N GLU A 73 8.40 6.14 20.38
CA GLU A 73 7.68 7.22 21.05
C GLU A 73 6.26 7.41 20.51
N LYS A 74 6.11 8.15 19.40
CA LYS A 74 4.81 8.48 18.80
C LYS A 74 4.91 8.47 17.26
N PRO A 75 3.79 8.30 16.55
CA PRO A 75 3.76 8.49 15.11
C PRO A 75 4.33 9.86 14.73
N ASN A 76 5.17 9.90 13.69
CA ASN A 76 5.89 11.09 13.25
C ASN A 76 6.88 11.70 14.26
N SER A 77 7.33 10.97 15.29
CA SER A 77 8.50 11.36 16.10
C SER A 77 9.76 11.43 15.25
N HIS A 78 10.83 12.08 15.76
CA HIS A 78 12.12 12.10 15.07
C HIS A 78 12.61 10.69 14.75
N LYS A 79 12.54 9.78 15.73
CA LYS A 79 12.99 8.39 15.58
C LYS A 79 12.13 7.60 14.59
N ALA A 80 10.81 7.75 14.63
CA ALA A 80 9.91 7.11 13.66
C ALA A 80 10.17 7.64 12.24
N HIS A 81 10.43 8.94 12.10
CA HIS A 81 10.76 9.54 10.81
C HIS A 81 12.10 9.06 10.27
N GLU A 82 13.10 8.85 11.12
CA GLU A 82 14.41 8.33 10.72
C GLU A 82 14.34 6.86 10.27
N LEU A 83 13.53 6.04 10.96
CA LEU A 83 13.50 4.59 10.72
C LEU A 83 12.44 4.13 9.72
N LEU A 84 11.26 4.78 9.69
CA LEU A 84 10.08 4.29 8.99
C LEU A 84 9.68 5.17 7.80
N HIS A 85 10.25 6.38 7.67
CA HIS A 85 9.98 7.27 6.55
C HIS A 85 11.16 7.26 5.57
N THR A 86 10.90 7.60 4.32
CA THR A 86 11.92 7.65 3.27
C THR A 86 11.76 8.89 2.42
N LYS A 87 12.74 9.14 1.55
CA LYS A 87 12.77 10.27 0.61
C LYS A 87 12.96 9.73 -0.81
N TYR A 88 12.35 10.41 -1.77
CA TYR A 88 12.52 10.10 -3.18
C TYR A 88 13.43 11.12 -3.85
N THR A 89 14.29 10.65 -4.74
CA THR A 89 15.11 11.49 -5.60
C THR A 89 14.58 11.44 -7.01
N LYS A 90 14.53 12.60 -7.70
CA LYS A 90 14.17 12.66 -9.12
C LYS A 90 15.12 11.76 -9.92
N ARG A 91 14.56 10.93 -10.81
CA ARG A 91 15.32 10.11 -11.76
C ARG A 91 14.87 10.45 -13.17
N ASP A 92 15.81 10.44 -14.11
CA ASP A 92 15.48 10.59 -15.52
C ASP A 92 14.82 9.31 -16.04
N LEU A 93 13.87 9.48 -16.98
CA LEU A 93 13.06 8.37 -17.51
C LEU A 93 13.91 7.36 -18.29
N TYR A 94 14.95 7.83 -18.96
CA TYR A 94 15.90 7.01 -19.71
C TYR A 94 17.28 7.67 -19.63
N ASN A 95 18.28 6.97 -19.11
CA ASN A 95 19.68 7.37 -19.28
C ASN A 95 20.11 6.91 -20.67
N ILE A 96 19.76 7.68 -21.69
CA ILE A 96 20.28 7.47 -23.05
C ILE A 96 21.62 8.22 -23.09
N GLN A 97 22.72 7.50 -22.88
CA GLN A 97 24.04 7.93 -23.33
C GLN A 97 24.18 7.66 -24.82
#